data_AF-A0A2D5VV36-F1
#
_entry.id   AF-A0A2D5VV36-F1
#
_cell.length_a   1.000
_cell.length_b   1.000
_cell.length_c   1.000
_cell.angle_alpha   90.00
_cell.angle_beta   90.00
_cell.angle_gamma   90.00
#
_symmetry.space_group_name_H-M   'P 1'
#
loop_
_entity.id
_entity.type
_entity.pdbx_description
1 polymer ?
#
loop_
_entity_poly.entity_id
_entity_poly.type
_entity_poly.pdbx_seq_one_letter_code
_entity_poly.pdbx_strand_id
1 'polypeptide(L)'
;MPADAQVLHTLYRDHHNWLQGWLRRRLGNGCDAADLAQDTFVRLLRAGNAASIREPRDYLATVARGLMVDFLRRRSLEQAYLEALANQPQAEHPSAEHQAL
;
A
#
# COMPACT_ATOMS: atom_id res chain seq x y z
N MET A 1 -5.17 -27.75 -9.47
CA MET A 1 -5.22 -26.30 -9.73
C MET A 1 -4.03 -25.79 -10.57
N PRO A 2 -3.79 -26.30 -11.80
CA PRO A 2 -2.76 -25.72 -12.70
C PRO A 2 -3.32 -24.61 -13.61
N ALA A 3 -4.61 -24.66 -13.98
CA ALA A 3 -5.21 -23.71 -14.90
C ALA A 3 -5.26 -22.28 -14.33
N ASP A 4 -5.62 -22.13 -13.05
CA ASP A 4 -5.71 -20.80 -12.41
C ASP A 4 -4.34 -20.11 -12.30
N ALA A 5 -3.29 -20.88 -11.99
CA ALA A 5 -1.91 -20.39 -11.97
C ALA A 5 -1.42 -19.92 -13.35
N GLN A 6 -1.79 -20.64 -14.41
CA GLN A 6 -1.46 -20.25 -15.78
C GLN A 6 -2.19 -18.97 -16.23
N VAL A 7 -3.47 -18.83 -15.85
CA VAL A 7 -4.24 -17.61 -16.12
C VAL A 7 -3.65 -16.44 -15.34
N LEU A 8 -3.34 -16.62 -14.05
CA LEU A 8 -2.67 -15.61 -13.24
C LEU A 8 -1.35 -15.15 -13.87
N HIS A 9 -0.51 -16.08 -14.32
CA HIS A 9 0.75 -15.74 -14.98
C HIS A 9 0.53 -14.88 -16.24
N THR A 10 -0.51 -15.20 -17.02
CA THR A 10 -0.89 -14.42 -18.21
C THR A 10 -1.35 -13.02 -17.82
N LEU A 11 -2.24 -12.90 -16.83
CA LEU A 11 -2.70 -11.62 -16.30
C LEU A 11 -1.54 -10.76 -15.76
N TYR A 12 -0.59 -11.39 -15.05
CA TYR A 12 0.59 -10.72 -14.54
C TYR A 12 1.42 -10.14 -15.69
N ARG A 13 1.82 -10.97 -16.65
CA ARG A 13 2.62 -10.55 -17.81
C ARG A 13 1.95 -9.43 -18.59
N ASP A 14 0.64 -9.52 -18.82
CA ASP A 14 -0.08 -8.62 -19.72
C ASP A 14 -0.54 -7.32 -19.05
N HIS A 15 -0.62 -7.28 -17.71
CA HIS A 15 -1.20 -6.14 -16.99
C HIS A 15 -0.34 -5.54 -15.87
N HIS A 16 0.76 -6.18 -15.45
CA HIS A 16 1.63 -5.64 -14.40
C HIS A 16 2.17 -4.25 -14.72
N ASN A 17 2.78 -4.06 -15.90
CA ASN A 17 3.35 -2.77 -16.30
C ASN A 17 2.29 -1.67 -16.41
N TRP A 18 1.11 -2.01 -16.92
CA TRP A 18 -0.01 -1.07 -16.99
C TRP A 18 -0.47 -0.66 -15.59
N LEU A 19 -0.63 -1.63 -14.69
CA LEU A 19 -1.10 -1.38 -13.33
C LEU A 19 -0.09 -0.56 -12.53
N GLN A 20 1.19 -0.89 -12.62
CA GLN A 20 2.28 -0.14 -12.01
C GLN A 20 2.32 1.30 -12.54
N GLY A 21 2.21 1.50 -13.86
CA GLY A 21 2.15 2.84 -14.45
C GLY A 21 0.90 3.64 -14.04
N TRP A 22 -0.24 2.96 -13.86
CA TRP A 22 -1.46 3.56 -13.34
C TRP A 22 -1.33 3.95 -11.85
N LEU A 23 -0.72 3.11 -11.02
CA LEU A 23 -0.42 3.39 -9.60
C LEU A 23 0.61 4.51 -9.46
N ARG A 24 1.69 4.49 -10.25
CA ARG A 24 2.75 5.51 -10.22
C ARG A 24 2.21 6.90 -10.49
N ARG A 25 1.28 7.06 -11.44
CA ARG A 25 0.60 8.34 -11.71
C ARG A 25 -0.23 8.86 -10.53
N ARG A 26 -0.67 7.98 -9.62
CA ARG A 26 -1.48 8.33 -8.44
C ARG A 26 -0.65 8.54 -7.19
N LEU A 27 0.43 7.77 -7.01
CA LEU A 27 1.28 7.80 -5.83
C LEU A 27 2.46 8.76 -5.95
N GLY A 28 2.89 9.09 -7.18
CA GLY A 28 4.09 9.90 -7.42
C GLY A 28 5.42 9.18 -7.14
N ASN A 29 5.39 8.01 -6.50
CA ASN A 29 6.55 7.17 -6.19
C ASN A 29 6.53 5.87 -7.00
N GLY A 30 7.67 5.53 -7.63
CA GLY A 30 7.83 4.30 -8.41
C GLY A 30 7.95 3.03 -7.56
N CYS A 31 8.57 3.10 -6.38
CA CYS A 31 8.74 1.96 -5.48
C CYS A 31 7.40 1.56 -4.87
N ASP A 32 6.69 2.51 -4.24
CA ASP A 32 5.35 2.27 -3.67
C ASP A 32 4.38 1.72 -4.73
N ALA A 33 4.49 2.18 -5.98
CA ALA A 33 3.68 1.68 -7.09
C ALA A 33 4.03 0.24 -7.49
N ALA A 34 5.31 -0.13 -7.47
CA ALA A 34 5.76 -1.50 -7.75
C ALA A 34 5.25 -2.47 -6.67
N ASP A 35 5.37 -2.08 -5.40
CA ASP A 35 4.94 -2.89 -4.26
C ASP A 35 3.42 -3.11 -4.28
N LEU A 36 2.63 -2.05 -4.47
CA LEU A 36 1.17 -2.17 -4.54
C LEU A 36 0.69 -2.94 -5.78
N ALA A 37 1.41 -2.85 -6.91
CA ALA A 37 1.14 -3.68 -8.07
C ALA A 37 1.38 -5.17 -7.73
N GLN A 38 2.50 -5.49 -7.07
CA GLN A 38 2.82 -6.85 -6.65
C GLN A 38 1.79 -7.39 -5.65
N ASP A 39 1.43 -6.61 -4.63
CA ASP A 39 0.42 -6.98 -3.63
C ASP A 39 -0.94 -7.28 -4.25
N THR A 40 -1.30 -6.56 -5.33
CA THR A 40 -2.53 -6.82 -6.09
C THR A 40 -2.53 -8.24 -6.67
N PHE A 41 -1.43 -8.66 -7.29
CA PHE A 41 -1.30 -10.01 -7.85
C PHE A 41 -1.14 -11.09 -6.77
N VAL A 42 -0.47 -10.79 -5.65
CA VAL A 42 -0.42 -11.70 -4.49
C VAL A 42 -1.82 -11.92 -3.92
N ARG A 43 -2.66 -10.88 -3.81
CA ARG A 43 -4.07 -11.04 -3.42
C ARG A 43 -4.84 -11.90 -4.40
N LEU A 44 -4.64 -11.69 -5.70
CA LEU A 44 -5.28 -12.51 -6.73
C LEU A 44 -4.86 -13.99 -6.63
N LEU A 45 -3.57 -14.26 -6.46
CA LEU A 45 -3.04 -15.60 -6.24
C LEU A 45 -3.69 -16.28 -5.03
N ARG A 46 -3.81 -15.56 -3.91
CA ARG A 46 -4.44 -16.08 -2.68
C ARG A 46 -5.94 -16.31 -2.83
N ALA A 47 -6.61 -15.49 -3.63
CA ALA A 47 -8.04 -15.65 -3.91
C ALA A 47 -8.34 -16.86 -4.80
N GLY A 48 -7.39 -17.30 -5.63
CA GLY A 48 -7.53 -18.50 -6.46
C GLY A 48 -8.67 -18.44 -7.46
N ASN A 49 -9.01 -17.23 -7.92
CA ASN A 49 -10.14 -16.95 -8.80
C ASN A 49 -9.71 -16.23 -10.09
N ALA A 50 -8.45 -16.36 -10.50
CA ALA A 50 -7.93 -15.70 -11.69
C ALA A 50 -8.70 -16.10 -12.96
N ALA A 51 -9.08 -17.37 -13.07
CA ALA A 51 -9.85 -17.91 -14.20
C ALA A 51 -11.30 -17.39 -14.28
N SER A 52 -11.86 -16.80 -13.21
CA SER A 52 -13.22 -16.26 -13.22
C SER A 52 -13.29 -14.76 -13.55
N ILE A 53 -12.14 -14.10 -13.67
CA ILE A 53 -12.05 -12.67 -14.01
C ILE A 53 -12.39 -12.45 -15.47
N ARG A 54 -13.49 -11.73 -15.72
CA ARG A 54 -13.94 -11.37 -17.09
C ARG A 54 -13.32 -10.07 -17.58
N GLU A 55 -13.14 -9.10 -16.68
CA GLU A 55 -12.60 -7.77 -16.96
C GLU A 55 -11.30 -7.53 -16.17
N PRO A 56 -10.14 -7.99 -16.68
CA PRO A 56 -8.88 -7.95 -15.95
C PRO A 56 -8.49 -6.58 -15.41
N ARG A 57 -8.52 -5.55 -16.26
CA ARG A 57 -8.06 -4.21 -15.87
C ARG A 57 -8.94 -3.59 -14.80
N ASP A 58 -10.26 -3.71 -14.93
CA ASP A 58 -11.21 -3.14 -13.96
C ASP A 58 -11.14 -3.86 -12.61
N TYR A 59 -11.01 -5.19 -12.64
CA TYR A 59 -10.81 -5.98 -11.44
C TYR A 59 -9.51 -5.58 -10.73
N LEU A 60 -8.37 -5.61 -11.45
CA LEU A 60 -7.06 -5.29 -10.89
C LEU A 60 -7.03 -3.86 -10.35
N ALA A 61 -7.58 -2.89 -11.08
CA ALA A 61 -7.65 -1.52 -10.61
C ALA A 61 -8.53 -1.37 -9.36
N THR A 62 -9.60 -2.15 -9.22
CA THR A 62 -10.45 -2.13 -8.02
C THR A 62 -9.71 -2.64 -6.80
N VAL A 63 -9.02 -3.77 -6.93
CA VAL A 63 -8.18 -4.32 -5.84
C VAL A 63 -7.06 -3.35 -5.48
N ALA A 64 -6.35 -2.83 -6.48
CA ALA A 64 -5.26 -1.88 -6.29
C ALA A 64 -5.72 -0.55 -5.67
N ARG A 65 -6.92 -0.05 -6.01
CA ARG A 65 -7.52 1.13 -5.36
C ARG A 65 -7.70 0.90 -3.86
N GLY A 66 -8.26 -0.24 -3.47
CA GLY A 66 -8.46 -0.57 -2.05
C GLY A 66 -7.14 -0.64 -1.29
N LEU A 67 -6.13 -1.29 -1.90
CA LEU A 67 -4.76 -1.36 -1.36
C LEU A 67 -4.14 0.03 -1.21
N MET A 68 -4.23 0.87 -2.24
CA MET A 68 -3.70 2.24 -2.25
C MET A 68 -4.35 3.12 -1.18
N VAL A 69 -5.67 3.02 -0.98
CA VAL A 69 -6.37 3.79 0.06
C VAL A 69 -5.89 3.38 1.45
N ASP A 70 -5.75 2.08 1.72
CA ASP A 70 -5.25 1.61 3.02
C ASP A 70 -3.79 2.04 3.23
N PHE A 71 -2.95 1.95 2.20
CA PHE A 71 -1.57 2.43 2.24
C PHE A 71 -1.48 3.92 2.59
N LEU A 72 -2.23 4.78 1.88
CA LEU A 72 -2.23 6.22 2.14
C LEU A 72 -2.77 6.57 3.53
N ARG A 73 -3.79 5.84 4.00
CA ARG A 73 -4.33 6.01 5.35
C ARG A 73 -3.29 5.68 6.42
N ARG A 74 -2.55 4.58 6.27
CA ARG A 74 -1.45 4.20 7.18
C ARG A 74 -0.34 5.25 7.18
N ARG A 75 0.10 5.67 6.00
CA ARG A 75 1.14 6.70 5.84
C ARG A 75 0.73 8.04 6.47
N SER A 76 -0.52 8.44 6.32
CA SER A 76 -1.04 9.66 6.94
C SER A 76 -1.02 9.58 8.47
N LEU A 77 -1.31 8.41 9.05
CA LEU A 77 -1.27 8.20 10.49
C LEU A 77 0.17 8.26 11.02
N GLU A 78 1.10 7.58 10.35
CA GLU A 78 2.52 7.61 10.69
C GLU A 78 3.08 9.03 10.64
N GLN A 79 2.73 9.78 9.59
CA GLN A 79 3.15 11.17 9.44
C GLN A 79 2.59 12.05 10.56
N ALA A 80 1.30 11.95 10.87
CA ALA A 80 0.68 12.71 11.97
C ALA A 80 1.31 12.37 13.33
N TYR A 81 1.69 11.12 13.56
CA TYR A 81 2.39 10.70 14.76
C TYR A 81 3.80 11.30 14.86
N LEU A 82 4.57 11.27 13.77
CA LEU A 82 5.90 11.88 13.72
C LEU A 82 5.83 13.39 13.93
N GLU A 83 4.82 14.06 13.36
CA GLU A 83 4.55 15.48 13.57
C GLU A 83 4.19 15.77 15.03
N ALA A 84 3.35 14.94 15.66
CA ALA A 84 3.02 15.10 17.08
C ALA A 84 4.27 14.95 17.97
N LEU A 85 5.14 13.98 17.68
CA LEU A 85 6.39 13.77 18.40
C LEU A 85 7.37 14.94 18.22
N ALA A 86 7.51 15.45 16.99
CA ALA A 86 8.36 16.60 16.69
C ALA A 86 7.89 17.90 17.38
N ASN A 87 6.58 18.01 17.63
CA ASN A 87 5.98 19.16 18.32
C ASN A 87 5.84 18.95 19.84
N GLN A 88 6.38 17.86 20.41
CA GLN A 88 6.38 17.71 21.86
C GLN A 88 7.29 18.77 22.51
N PRO A 89 6.78 19.57 23.45
CA PRO A 89 7.63 20.46 24.22
C PRO A 89 8.66 19.62 24.98
N GLN A 90 9.89 20.12 25.06
CA GLN A 90 10.95 19.53 25.86
C GLN A 90 10.38 19.27 27.26
N ALA A 91 10.55 18.05 27.79
CA ALA A 91 10.15 17.77 29.15
C ALA A 91 10.97 18.67 30.08
N GLU A 92 10.38 19.79 30.50
CA GLU A 92 10.91 20.63 31.57
C GLU A 92 10.77 19.82 32.85
N HIS A 93 11.79 19.03 33.16
CA HIS A 93 11.93 18.48 34.49
C HIS A 93 12.19 19.66 35.44
N PRO A 94 11.36 19.88 36.47
CA PRO A 94 11.70 20.85 37.50
C PRO A 94 13.08 20.49 38.05
N SER A 95 13.94 21.49 38.19
CA SER A 95 15.29 21.27 38.74
C SER A 95 15.19 20.59 40.11
N ALA A 96 16.21 19.82 40.49
CA ALA A 96 16.25 19.19 41.81
C ALA A 96 16.06 20.21 42.96
N GLU A 97 16.46 21.47 42.73
CA GLU A 97 16.23 22.60 43.65
C GLU A 97 14.75 23.03 43.74
N HIS A 98 13.98 22.96 42.65
CA HIS A 98 12.52 23.22 42.66
C HIS A 98 11.70 22.06 43.25
N GLN A 99 12.25 20.83 43.24
CA GLN A 99 11.61 19.65 43.82
C GLN A 99 11.84 19.52 45.34
N ALA A 100 12.82 20.25 45.89
CA ALA A 100 13.22 20.18 47.30
C ALA A 100 12.64 21.29 48.19
N LEU A 101 11.81 22.19 47.61
CA LEU A 101 11.04 23.23 48.32
C LEU A 101 9.60 22.78 48.55
#